data_AF-A0A0F9Q9N5-F1
#
_entry.id   AF-A0A0F9Q9N5-F1
#
_cell.length_a   1.000
_cell.length_b   1.000
_cell.length_c   1.000
_cell.angle_alpha   90.00
_cell.angle_beta   90.00
_cell.angle_gamma   90.00
#
_symmetry.space_group_name_H-M   'P 1'
#
loop_
_entity.id
_entity.type
_entity.pdbx_description
1 polymer ?
#
loop_
_entity_poly.entity_id
_entity_poly.type
_entity_poly.pdbx_seq_one_letter_code
_entity_poly.pdbx_strand_id
1 'polypeptide(L)'
;MTVEEVLATEIEAAVEESLEAEKGFEDTEVKQEETGGDVKITGDLNSTSGLAASGEEGKEEGKQNDNEGASGGVDENESSGPAGKNGEGTEGESGDAQAASGSIETPAISEGVLGLAVQAGFSLSEAKSFGSEQTLLKVIQIVGEKNTPAKEKEKEEQASLLSDLPKLDPEQYEPEAIETFNKMRDAIQKQQETIEQLVQGNQQSQENQAAQNEREITAWFDGKVAGLGKQYEKTLGEGSHGSLNQGSSQHAKREEIADHISLLAAGYASTGRESPSLDVLFDQATKFVLQDEMSGVKEKELSDRLRNRAKQHVARTGSTKVGTLETAEASEKELIDKIDQQFFKNR
;
A
#
# COMPACT_ATOMS: atom_id res chain seq x y z
N MET A 1 30.41 -11.53 -37.32
CA MET A 1 29.26 -12.24 -36.76
C MET A 1 28.01 -11.58 -37.27
N THR A 2 27.13 -12.35 -37.91
CA THR A 2 25.81 -11.87 -38.30
C THR A 2 24.90 -11.84 -37.07
N VAL A 3 23.82 -11.06 -37.11
CA VAL A 3 22.84 -10.98 -36.00
C VAL A 3 22.26 -12.37 -35.66
N GLU A 4 22.15 -13.24 -36.66
CA GLU A 4 21.71 -14.63 -36.50
C GLU A 4 22.72 -15.49 -35.71
N GLU A 5 24.02 -15.26 -35.89
CA GLU A 5 25.05 -15.98 -35.10
C GLU A 5 25.03 -15.55 -33.63
N VAL A 6 24.75 -14.27 -33.34
CA VAL A 6 24.66 -13.78 -31.95
C VAL A 6 23.45 -14.37 -31.24
N LEU A 7 22.28 -14.39 -31.90
CA LEU A 7 21.06 -14.99 -31.37
C LEU A 7 21.21 -16.51 -31.15
N ALA A 8 21.88 -17.22 -32.07
CA ALA A 8 22.13 -18.64 -31.91
C ALA A 8 22.99 -18.93 -30.67
N THR A 9 24.05 -18.13 -30.44
CA THR A 9 24.91 -18.29 -29.26
C THR A 9 24.21 -17.93 -27.95
N GLU A 10 23.29 -16.97 -27.96
CA GLU A 10 22.54 -16.57 -26.76
C GLU A 10 21.49 -17.63 -26.37
N ILE A 11 20.85 -18.26 -27.36
CA ILE A 11 19.92 -19.37 -27.12
C ILE A 11 20.66 -20.61 -26.59
N GLU A 12 21.82 -20.96 -27.15
CA GLU A 12 22.63 -22.08 -26.64
C GLU A 12 23.08 -21.85 -25.19
N ALA A 13 23.50 -20.63 -24.84
CA ALA A 13 23.89 -20.28 -23.47
C ALA A 13 22.70 -20.40 -22.48
N ALA A 14 21.51 -19.92 -22.85
CA ALA A 14 20.32 -20.00 -21.99
C ALA A 14 19.82 -21.45 -21.77
N VAL A 15 19.99 -22.31 -22.77
CA VAL A 15 19.65 -23.75 -22.66
C VAL A 15 20.64 -24.48 -21.76
N GLU A 16 21.93 -24.18 -21.86
CA GLU A 16 22.97 -24.78 -21.01
C GLU A 16 22.81 -24.36 -19.54
N GLU A 17 22.50 -23.09 -19.27
CA GLU A 17 22.22 -22.59 -17.91
C GLU A 17 20.97 -23.26 -17.30
N SER A 18 19.93 -23.50 -18.10
CA SER A 18 18.72 -24.21 -17.63
C SER A 18 18.99 -25.68 -17.31
N LEU A 19 19.87 -26.35 -18.07
CA LEU A 19 20.27 -27.75 -17.84
C LEU A 19 21.14 -27.91 -16.58
N GLU A 20 22.00 -26.93 -16.28
CA GLU A 20 22.78 -26.94 -15.04
C GLU A 20 21.90 -26.68 -13.80
N ALA A 21 20.88 -25.83 -13.92
CA ALA A 21 19.93 -25.56 -12.84
C ALA A 21 19.10 -26.80 -12.46
N GLU A 22 18.69 -27.64 -13.42
CA GLU A 22 17.98 -28.90 -13.12
C GLU A 22 18.88 -29.94 -12.42
N LYS A 23 20.18 -29.97 -12.74
CA LYS A 23 21.12 -30.94 -12.16
C LYS A 23 21.42 -30.68 -10.67
N GLY A 24 21.13 -29.48 -10.17
CA GLY A 24 21.33 -29.10 -8.77
C GLY A 24 20.28 -29.63 -7.80
N PHE A 25 19.17 -30.21 -8.28
CA PHE A 25 18.03 -30.56 -7.42
C PHE A 25 17.96 -32.04 -7.01
N GLU A 26 18.76 -32.94 -7.60
CA GLU A 26 18.65 -34.38 -7.33
C GLU A 26 19.48 -34.92 -6.15
N ASP A 27 20.41 -34.15 -5.56
CA ASP A 27 21.34 -34.67 -4.53
C ASP A 27 21.13 -34.11 -3.11
N THR A 28 20.02 -33.41 -2.83
CA THR A 28 19.72 -32.97 -1.45
C THR A 28 18.99 -34.07 -0.68
N GLU A 29 19.75 -35.08 -0.26
CA GLU A 29 19.32 -36.16 0.62
C GLU A 29 18.91 -35.59 2.00
N VAL A 30 17.60 -35.36 2.19
CA VAL A 30 17.02 -34.93 3.47
C VAL A 30 17.16 -36.06 4.50
N LYS A 31 18.20 -35.99 5.32
CA LYS A 31 18.28 -36.76 6.58
C LYS A 31 17.22 -36.24 7.54
N GLN A 32 16.09 -36.94 7.64
CA GLN A 32 15.17 -36.83 8.75
C GLN A 32 15.82 -37.44 10.00
N GLU A 33 16.26 -36.58 10.92
CA GLU A 33 16.53 -37.00 12.30
C GLU A 33 15.19 -37.22 13.02
N GLU A 34 14.91 -38.48 13.37
CA GLU A 34 13.85 -38.87 14.29
C GLU A 34 14.12 -38.30 15.69
N THR A 35 13.49 -37.18 16.03
CA THR A 35 13.24 -36.84 17.43
C THR A 35 11.84 -37.32 17.82
N GLY A 36 11.80 -38.49 18.45
CA GLY A 36 10.59 -39.05 19.07
C GLY A 36 10.05 -38.12 20.15
N GLY A 37 8.83 -37.65 19.94
CA GLY A 37 8.01 -36.97 20.93
C GLY A 37 6.59 -37.52 20.86
N ASP A 38 6.22 -38.35 21.83
CA ASP A 38 4.88 -38.88 22.03
C ASP A 38 3.84 -37.76 22.13
N VAL A 39 3.06 -37.55 21.06
CA VAL A 39 1.83 -36.75 21.11
C VAL A 39 0.65 -37.71 21.10
N LYS A 40 0.06 -37.89 22.28
CA LYS A 40 -1.13 -38.67 22.55
C LYS A 40 -2.35 -37.92 22.02
N ILE A 41 -2.73 -38.18 20.76
CA ILE A 41 -3.99 -37.72 20.17
C ILE A 41 -5.10 -38.66 20.65
N THR A 42 -5.84 -38.24 21.67
CA THR A 42 -7.15 -38.84 21.98
C THR A 42 -8.17 -38.23 21.03
N GLY A 43 -8.59 -39.03 20.04
CA GLY A 43 -9.71 -38.70 19.18
C GLY A 43 -11.04 -38.93 19.90
N ASP A 44 -11.95 -37.99 19.71
CA ASP A 44 -13.39 -38.24 19.79
C ASP A 44 -14.03 -37.67 18.52
N LEU A 45 -14.24 -38.59 17.57
CA LEU A 45 -15.14 -38.44 16.44
C LEU A 45 -16.56 -38.63 16.97
N ASN A 46 -17.39 -37.59 16.89
CA ASN A 46 -18.83 -37.82 16.91
C ASN A 46 -19.57 -36.93 15.91
N SER A 47 -20.03 -37.58 14.85
CA SER A 47 -21.02 -37.10 13.90
C SER A 47 -22.38 -36.99 14.58
N THR A 48 -23.00 -35.80 14.58
CA THR A 48 -24.45 -35.69 14.75
C THR A 48 -25.01 -34.57 13.88
N SER A 49 -25.69 -35.00 12.82
CA SER A 49 -26.78 -34.29 12.17
C SER A 49 -27.92 -34.04 13.16
N GLY A 50 -28.58 -32.88 13.07
CA GLY A 50 -30.00 -32.79 13.44
C GLY A 50 -30.44 -31.56 14.23
N LEU A 51 -31.38 -30.86 13.60
CA LEU A 51 -32.55 -30.19 14.20
C LEU A 51 -32.35 -29.00 15.12
N ALA A 52 -32.94 -27.89 14.64
CA ALA A 52 -33.44 -26.77 15.40
C ALA A 52 -34.40 -27.19 16.52
N ALA A 53 -34.18 -26.65 17.72
CA ALA A 53 -35.23 -26.15 18.62
C ALA A 53 -34.61 -25.49 19.86
N SER A 54 -35.14 -24.31 20.17
CA SER A 54 -35.36 -23.74 21.50
C SER A 54 -34.21 -23.67 22.53
N GLY A 55 -33.93 -22.43 22.95
CA GLY A 55 -34.24 -22.03 24.32
C GLY A 55 -33.10 -22.05 25.34
N GLU A 56 -33.20 -21.04 26.20
CA GLU A 56 -32.59 -20.86 27.52
C GLU A 56 -31.30 -20.04 27.67
N GLU A 57 -31.55 -18.96 28.41
CA GLU A 57 -30.69 -18.02 29.11
C GLU A 57 -29.63 -18.72 29.97
N GLY A 58 -28.40 -18.18 29.93
CA GLY A 58 -27.31 -18.59 30.79
C GLY A 58 -26.41 -17.40 31.12
N LYS A 59 -26.62 -16.88 32.33
CA LYS A 59 -25.94 -15.79 33.01
C LYS A 59 -24.59 -16.27 33.56
N GLU A 60 -23.46 -15.65 33.20
CA GLU A 60 -22.18 -15.73 33.94
C GLU A 60 -21.42 -14.41 33.67
N GLU A 61 -21.44 -13.42 34.57
CA GLU A 61 -20.54 -13.24 35.72
C GLU A 61 -19.04 -13.41 35.40
N GLY A 62 -18.45 -12.31 34.93
CA GLY A 62 -17.43 -11.56 35.68
C GLY A 62 -16.12 -12.25 36.03
N LYS A 63 -15.03 -11.83 35.36
CA LYS A 63 -13.70 -11.70 35.98
C LYS A 63 -13.00 -10.43 35.49
N GLN A 64 -12.93 -9.45 36.39
CA GLN A 64 -11.96 -8.37 36.36
C GLN A 64 -10.56 -8.97 36.53
N ASN A 65 -9.64 -8.61 35.66
CA ASN A 65 -8.22 -8.84 35.86
C ASN A 65 -7.55 -7.46 35.98
N ASP A 66 -7.30 -7.07 37.22
CA ASP A 66 -6.40 -5.99 37.58
C ASP A 66 -4.98 -6.45 37.30
N ASN A 67 -4.32 -5.84 36.31
CA ASN A 67 -2.88 -6.01 36.09
C ASN A 67 -2.18 -4.67 36.36
N GLU A 68 -1.89 -4.45 37.65
CA GLU A 68 -0.90 -3.50 38.10
C GLU A 68 0.51 -4.08 37.86
N GLY A 69 1.39 -3.30 37.24
CA GLY A 69 2.83 -3.51 37.37
C GLY A 69 3.63 -3.30 36.10
N ALA A 70 4.29 -2.15 36.00
CA ALA A 70 5.73 -2.02 35.75
C ALA A 70 6.04 -0.61 35.25
N SER A 71 6.42 0.27 36.19
CA SER A 71 7.08 1.53 35.91
C SER A 71 8.51 1.26 35.44
N GLY A 72 8.75 1.32 34.12
CA GLY A 72 10.09 1.39 33.54
C GLY A 72 10.48 2.85 33.33
N GLY A 73 11.33 3.38 34.21
CA GLY A 73 11.99 4.67 34.01
C GLY A 73 12.94 4.57 32.82
N VAL A 74 12.83 5.52 31.89
CA VAL A 74 13.80 5.74 30.83
C VAL A 74 14.47 7.07 31.11
N ASP A 75 15.76 6.96 31.40
CA ASP A 75 16.70 8.06 31.60
C ASP A 75 16.69 9.05 30.43
N GLU A 76 16.55 10.32 30.79
CA GLU A 76 16.76 11.48 29.93
C GLU A 76 18.25 11.59 29.61
N ASN A 77 18.64 11.27 28.37
CA ASN A 77 19.94 11.63 27.84
C ASN A 77 19.85 13.00 27.16
N GLU A 78 20.03 14.06 27.96
CA GLU A 78 20.29 15.42 27.50
C GLU A 78 21.64 15.46 26.76
N SER A 79 21.60 15.54 25.43
CA SER A 79 22.77 15.95 24.65
C SER A 79 22.64 17.42 24.25
N SER A 80 23.34 18.23 25.02
CA SER A 80 23.71 19.62 24.79
C SER A 80 24.25 19.87 23.37
N GLY A 81 23.85 20.99 22.77
CA GLY A 81 24.31 21.46 21.45
C GLY A 81 25.80 21.82 21.35
N PRO A 82 26.18 22.52 20.27
CA PRO A 82 26.47 23.94 20.50
C PRO A 82 25.97 24.89 19.42
N ALA A 83 25.79 26.11 19.90
CA ALA A 83 25.51 27.32 19.16
C ALA A 83 26.67 27.77 18.25
N GLY A 84 26.30 28.47 17.17
CA GLY A 84 27.04 29.63 16.68
C GLY A 84 27.79 29.45 15.36
N LYS A 85 27.31 30.13 14.31
CA LYS A 85 27.95 31.36 13.82
C LYS A 85 27.16 32.01 12.68
N ASN A 86 26.82 33.28 12.91
CA ASN A 86 26.53 34.27 11.88
C ASN A 86 27.79 34.55 11.04
N GLY A 87 27.60 34.73 9.74
CA GLY A 87 28.48 35.40 8.79
C GLY A 87 27.69 35.50 7.48
N GLU A 88 27.06 36.62 7.13
CA GLU A 88 27.59 37.96 6.85
C GLU A 88 28.76 37.95 5.85
N GLY A 89 28.41 38.27 4.60
CA GLY A 89 29.27 38.96 3.64
C GLY A 89 30.25 38.11 2.84
N THR A 90 29.89 37.78 1.60
CA THR A 90 30.86 37.86 0.49
C THR A 90 30.15 38.08 -0.84
N GLU A 91 30.16 39.34 -1.30
CA GLU A 91 30.06 39.69 -2.70
C GLU A 91 31.35 39.21 -3.41
N GLY A 92 31.21 38.58 -4.57
CA GLY A 92 32.32 38.17 -5.43
C GLY A 92 31.76 37.33 -6.57
N GLU A 93 31.41 37.91 -7.71
CA GLU A 93 32.30 38.37 -8.78
C GLU A 93 32.13 37.44 -9.99
N SER A 94 31.60 38.07 -11.04
CA SER A 94 31.40 37.63 -12.41
C SER A 94 32.46 36.69 -12.96
N GLY A 95 32.03 35.53 -13.43
CA GLY A 95 32.77 34.65 -14.33
C GLY A 95 31.90 34.24 -15.51
N ASP A 96 31.85 35.13 -16.50
CA ASP A 96 31.22 34.94 -17.80
C ASP A 96 32.00 33.89 -18.62
N ALA A 97 31.38 32.73 -18.85
CA ALA A 97 31.82 31.76 -19.84
C ALA A 97 30.59 31.21 -20.57
N GLN A 98 30.07 32.02 -21.49
CA GLN A 98 29.15 31.62 -22.55
C GLN A 98 29.75 30.47 -23.38
N ALA A 99 29.44 29.23 -23.01
CA ALA A 99 29.42 28.11 -23.93
C ALA A 99 28.04 28.10 -24.61
N ALA A 100 27.99 28.57 -25.86
CA ALA A 100 26.80 28.54 -26.70
C ALA A 100 26.43 27.09 -27.05
N SER A 101 25.76 26.41 -26.12
CA SER A 101 24.94 25.24 -26.42
C SER A 101 23.66 25.74 -27.07
N GLY A 102 23.63 25.76 -28.40
CA GLY A 102 22.42 26.06 -29.15
C GLY A 102 21.35 25.03 -28.80
N SER A 103 20.47 25.38 -27.86
CA SER A 103 19.24 24.66 -27.62
C SER A 103 18.42 24.76 -28.91
N ILE A 104 18.47 23.70 -29.71
CA ILE A 104 17.52 23.50 -30.80
C ILE A 104 16.16 23.48 -30.10
N GLU A 105 15.38 24.56 -30.26
CA GLU A 105 14.01 24.63 -29.80
C GLU A 105 13.25 23.52 -30.54
N THR A 106 13.17 22.35 -29.91
CA THR A 106 12.31 21.28 -30.41
C THR A 106 10.89 21.81 -30.34
N PRO A 107 10.12 21.80 -31.45
CA PRO A 107 8.76 22.29 -31.47
C PRO A 107 7.98 21.55 -30.38
N ALA A 108 7.45 22.31 -29.41
CA ALA A 108 6.69 21.75 -28.31
C ALA A 108 5.44 21.05 -28.86
N ILE A 109 5.31 19.75 -28.60
CA ILE A 109 4.15 18.95 -28.98
C ILE A 109 2.94 19.47 -28.18
N SER A 110 1.83 19.75 -28.86
CA SER A 110 0.58 20.17 -28.21
C SER A 110 0.11 19.13 -27.19
N GLU A 111 -0.30 19.59 -26.00
CA GLU A 111 -0.79 18.75 -24.90
C GLU A 111 -2.00 17.89 -25.31
N GLY A 112 -2.81 18.38 -26.25
CA GLY A 112 -3.91 17.60 -26.82
C GLY A 112 -3.46 16.35 -27.58
N VAL A 113 -2.32 16.39 -28.27
CA VAL A 113 -1.77 15.23 -29.00
C VAL A 113 -1.11 14.23 -28.05
N LEU A 114 -0.50 14.72 -26.96
CA LEU A 114 0.00 13.86 -25.89
C LEU A 114 -1.17 13.11 -25.22
N GLY A 115 -2.31 13.76 -25.00
CA GLY A 115 -3.52 13.11 -24.49
C GLY A 115 -4.02 11.98 -25.41
N LEU A 116 -4.04 12.21 -26.73
CA LEU A 116 -4.38 11.17 -27.71
C LEU A 116 -3.37 10.01 -27.73
N ALA A 117 -2.07 10.30 -27.55
CA ALA A 117 -1.02 9.28 -27.49
C ALA A 117 -1.22 8.36 -26.28
N VAL A 118 -1.48 8.93 -25.10
CA VAL A 118 -1.76 8.16 -23.88
C VAL A 118 -3.03 7.33 -24.04
N GLN A 119 -4.07 7.90 -24.64
CA GLN A 119 -5.31 7.16 -24.95
C GLN A 119 -5.05 5.98 -25.91
N ALA A 120 -4.10 6.12 -26.84
CA ALA A 120 -3.68 5.05 -27.74
C ALA A 120 -2.69 4.04 -27.09
N GLY A 121 -2.32 4.23 -25.82
CA GLY A 121 -1.46 3.32 -25.05
C GLY A 121 0.02 3.69 -25.03
N PHE A 122 0.41 4.85 -25.56
CA PHE A 122 1.80 5.32 -25.49
C PHE A 122 2.13 5.95 -24.15
N SER A 123 3.34 5.72 -23.65
CA SER A 123 3.84 6.43 -22.47
C SER A 123 4.13 7.90 -22.80
N LEU A 124 4.02 8.80 -21.80
CA LEU A 124 4.30 10.23 -21.99
C LEU A 124 5.75 10.51 -22.43
N SER A 125 6.71 9.70 -21.98
CA SER A 125 8.11 9.79 -22.39
C SER A 125 8.29 9.40 -23.86
N GLU A 126 7.64 8.32 -24.29
CA GLU A 126 7.66 7.85 -25.68
C GLU A 126 6.97 8.84 -26.61
N ALA A 127 5.80 9.36 -26.24
CA ALA A 127 5.08 10.39 -26.99
C ALA A 127 5.94 11.66 -27.18
N LYS A 128 6.72 12.07 -26.17
CA LYS A 128 7.64 13.21 -26.25
C LYS A 128 8.87 12.94 -27.11
N SER A 129 9.24 11.67 -27.33
CA SER A 129 10.42 11.30 -28.11
C SER A 129 10.25 11.42 -29.63
N PHE A 130 9.00 11.51 -30.13
CA PHE A 130 8.71 11.52 -31.58
C PHE A 130 9.18 12.78 -32.32
N GLY A 131 9.64 13.82 -31.61
CA GLY A 131 10.28 15.03 -32.17
C GLY A 131 9.39 15.94 -33.02
N SER A 132 8.26 15.44 -33.52
CA SER A 132 7.28 16.15 -34.34
C SER A 132 5.87 15.62 -34.05
N GLU A 133 4.93 16.56 -33.86
CA GLU A 133 3.51 16.29 -33.63
C GLU A 133 2.88 15.47 -34.78
N GLN A 134 3.28 15.73 -36.03
CA GLN A 134 2.74 14.99 -37.17
C GLN A 134 3.18 13.53 -37.23
N THR A 135 4.40 13.24 -36.75
CA THR A 135 4.89 11.86 -36.68
C THR A 135 4.11 11.08 -35.62
N LEU A 136 3.90 11.70 -34.45
CA LEU A 136 3.11 11.12 -33.37
C LEU A 136 1.67 10.85 -33.80
N LEU A 137 1.01 11.79 -34.47
CA LEU A 137 -0.37 11.60 -34.98
C LEU A 137 -0.49 10.44 -35.98
N LYS A 138 0.49 10.27 -36.89
CA LYS A 138 0.49 9.13 -37.83
C LYS A 138 0.62 7.80 -37.11
N VAL A 139 1.49 7.74 -36.09
CA VAL A 139 1.70 6.53 -35.29
C VAL A 139 0.45 6.21 -34.45
N ILE A 140 -0.16 7.23 -33.83
CA ILE A 140 -1.44 7.10 -33.12
C ILE A 140 -2.52 6.57 -34.06
N GLN A 141 -2.59 7.04 -35.30
CA GLN A 141 -3.58 6.55 -36.27
C GLN A 141 -3.34 5.08 -36.63
N ILE A 142 -2.10 4.67 -36.91
CA ILE A 142 -1.75 3.28 -37.24
C ILE A 142 -2.03 2.34 -36.06
N VAL A 143 -1.71 2.77 -34.84
CA VAL A 143 -1.96 1.98 -33.63
C VAL A 143 -3.44 2.00 -33.26
N GLY A 144 -4.13 3.13 -33.41
CA GLY A 144 -5.56 3.27 -33.17
C GLY A 144 -6.39 2.39 -34.10
N GLU A 145 -6.03 2.27 -35.37
CA GLU A 145 -6.66 1.33 -36.32
C GLU A 145 -6.40 -0.14 -35.96
N LYS A 146 -5.29 -0.44 -35.26
CA LYS A 146 -4.98 -1.79 -34.74
C LYS A 146 -5.59 -2.08 -33.36
N ASN A 147 -5.87 -1.05 -32.55
CA ASN A 147 -6.37 -1.16 -31.18
C ASN A 147 -7.85 -0.79 -31.02
N THR A 148 -8.56 -0.36 -32.08
CA THR A 148 -10.02 -0.42 -32.07
C THR A 148 -10.45 -1.86 -31.78
N PRO A 149 -11.47 -2.08 -30.91
CA PRO A 149 -11.79 -3.39 -30.36
C PRO A 149 -12.33 -4.34 -31.43
N ALA A 150 -11.43 -4.95 -32.19
CA ALA A 150 -11.63 -6.19 -32.93
C ALA A 150 -11.55 -7.41 -31.99
N LYS A 151 -11.28 -7.21 -30.69
CA LYS A 151 -11.10 -8.29 -29.71
C LYS A 151 -12.37 -9.08 -29.37
N GLU A 152 -13.57 -8.57 -29.68
CA GLU A 152 -14.81 -9.35 -29.55
C GLU A 152 -15.29 -9.99 -30.87
N LYS A 153 -14.75 -9.58 -32.03
CA LYS A 153 -15.07 -10.22 -33.33
C LYS A 153 -14.02 -11.24 -33.78
N GLU A 154 -12.76 -11.09 -33.41
CA GLU A 154 -11.71 -12.06 -33.76
C GLU A 154 -11.84 -13.40 -33.02
N LYS A 155 -12.48 -13.43 -31.84
CA LYS A 155 -12.66 -14.68 -31.08
C LYS A 155 -13.74 -15.59 -31.68
N GLU A 156 -14.75 -15.03 -32.34
CA GLU A 156 -15.73 -15.82 -33.12
C GLU A 156 -15.23 -16.15 -34.53
N GLU A 157 -14.47 -15.27 -35.18
CA GLU A 157 -13.99 -15.52 -36.54
C GLU A 157 -12.87 -16.58 -36.60
N GLN A 158 -11.98 -16.68 -35.61
CA GLN A 158 -10.90 -17.69 -35.65
C GLN A 158 -11.39 -19.14 -35.44
N ALA A 159 -12.47 -19.35 -34.70
CA ALA A 159 -13.14 -20.66 -34.62
C ALA A 159 -13.89 -21.00 -35.93
N SER A 160 -14.33 -19.99 -36.69
CA SER A 160 -14.99 -20.18 -38.00
C SER A 160 -14.01 -20.59 -39.10
N LEU A 161 -12.78 -20.07 -39.11
CA LEU A 161 -11.82 -20.30 -40.21
C LEU A 161 -11.44 -21.78 -40.42
N LEU A 162 -11.34 -22.57 -39.36
CA LEU A 162 -11.05 -24.01 -39.43
C LEU A 162 -12.30 -24.85 -39.69
N SER A 163 -13.46 -24.37 -39.20
CA SER A 163 -14.77 -24.97 -39.44
C SER A 163 -15.20 -24.83 -40.91
N ASP A 164 -14.78 -23.72 -41.54
CA ASP A 164 -15.08 -23.33 -42.93
C ASP A 164 -14.08 -23.89 -43.96
N LEU A 165 -13.08 -24.68 -43.54
CA LEU A 165 -12.21 -25.37 -44.49
C LEU A 165 -13.05 -26.30 -45.39
N PRO A 166 -12.97 -26.14 -46.73
CA PRO A 166 -13.74 -26.95 -47.65
C PRO A 166 -13.35 -28.42 -47.49
N LYS A 167 -14.35 -29.30 -47.39
CA LYS A 167 -14.13 -30.75 -47.40
C LYS A 167 -13.58 -31.14 -48.77
N LEU A 168 -12.49 -31.91 -48.82
CA LEU A 168 -11.99 -32.41 -50.09
C LEU A 168 -13.01 -33.33 -50.74
N ASP A 169 -13.24 -33.12 -52.04
CA ASP A 169 -14.18 -33.90 -52.84
C ASP A 169 -13.57 -35.29 -53.16
N PRO A 170 -14.23 -36.40 -52.77
CA PRO A 170 -13.73 -37.75 -52.99
C PRO A 170 -13.61 -38.16 -54.47
N GLU A 171 -14.22 -37.41 -55.39
CA GLU A 171 -14.06 -37.69 -56.83
C GLU A 171 -12.79 -37.06 -57.42
N GLN A 172 -12.22 -36.05 -56.77
CA GLN A 172 -11.06 -35.31 -57.28
C GLN A 172 -9.74 -35.70 -56.60
N TYR A 173 -9.80 -36.29 -55.40
CA TYR A 173 -8.63 -36.60 -54.59
C TYR A 173 -8.60 -38.08 -54.19
N GLU A 174 -7.39 -38.62 -54.07
CA GLU A 174 -7.19 -39.99 -53.62
C GLU A 174 -7.62 -40.18 -52.15
N PRO A 175 -8.15 -41.37 -51.79
CA PRO A 175 -8.67 -41.63 -50.44
C PRO A 175 -7.63 -41.42 -49.33
N GLU A 176 -6.35 -41.67 -49.62
CA GLU A 176 -5.25 -41.46 -48.67
C GLU A 176 -5.00 -39.97 -48.37
N ALA A 177 -5.18 -39.09 -49.35
CA ALA A 177 -5.08 -37.63 -49.17
C ALA A 177 -6.22 -37.08 -48.30
N ILE A 178 -7.42 -37.66 -48.44
CA ILE A 178 -8.60 -37.29 -47.64
C ILE A 178 -8.42 -37.73 -46.19
N GLU A 179 -7.91 -38.93 -45.96
CA GLU A 179 -7.63 -39.44 -44.60
C GLU A 179 -6.56 -38.61 -43.89
N THR A 180 -5.48 -38.26 -44.57
CA THR A 180 -4.41 -37.41 -44.01
C THR A 180 -4.88 -35.99 -43.71
N PHE A 181 -5.68 -35.39 -44.61
CA PHE A 181 -6.29 -34.08 -44.35
C PHE A 181 -7.23 -34.09 -43.15
N ASN A 182 -8.08 -35.12 -43.01
CA ASN A 182 -8.96 -35.25 -41.85
C ASN A 182 -8.17 -35.40 -40.54
N LYS A 183 -7.11 -36.23 -40.52
CA LYS A 183 -6.23 -36.36 -39.35
C LYS A 183 -5.56 -35.03 -38.99
N MET A 184 -5.14 -34.25 -40.00
CA MET A 184 -4.56 -32.93 -39.78
C MET A 184 -5.59 -31.95 -39.20
N ARG A 185 -6.81 -31.93 -39.76
CA ARG A 185 -7.91 -31.11 -39.24
C ARG A 185 -8.22 -31.45 -37.78
N ASP A 186 -8.34 -32.73 -37.44
CA ASP A 186 -8.61 -33.18 -36.07
C ASP A 186 -7.47 -32.80 -35.12
N ALA A 187 -6.21 -32.90 -35.57
CA ALA A 187 -5.05 -32.48 -34.79
C ALA A 187 -5.06 -30.97 -34.52
N ILE A 188 -5.38 -30.15 -35.52
CA ILE A 188 -5.48 -28.70 -35.37
C ILE A 188 -6.64 -28.33 -34.43
N GLN A 189 -7.80 -28.99 -34.57
CA GLN A 189 -8.94 -28.74 -33.70
C GLN A 189 -8.63 -29.07 -32.23
N LYS A 190 -7.91 -30.18 -31.97
CA LYS A 190 -7.44 -30.51 -30.61
C LYS A 190 -6.42 -29.50 -30.08
N GLN A 191 -5.51 -29.01 -30.93
CA GLN A 191 -4.56 -27.97 -30.53
C GLN A 191 -5.28 -26.67 -30.17
N GLN A 192 -6.29 -26.27 -30.95
CA GLN A 192 -7.09 -25.08 -30.67
C GLN A 192 -7.84 -25.20 -29.34
N GLU A 193 -8.50 -26.33 -29.08
CA GLU A 193 -9.17 -26.59 -27.81
C GLU A 193 -8.18 -26.54 -26.63
N THR A 194 -6.97 -27.08 -26.80
CA THR A 194 -5.91 -27.02 -25.79
C THR A 194 -5.45 -25.59 -25.53
N ILE A 195 -5.30 -24.77 -26.58
CA ILE A 195 -4.94 -23.35 -26.46
C ILE A 195 -6.04 -22.58 -25.74
N GLU A 196 -7.31 -22.80 -26.08
CA GLU A 196 -8.44 -22.15 -25.41
C GLU A 196 -8.49 -22.50 -23.92
N GLN A 197 -8.32 -23.78 -23.57
CA GLN A 197 -8.22 -24.22 -22.18
C GLN A 197 -7.03 -23.58 -21.45
N LEU A 198 -5.86 -23.48 -22.10
CA LEU A 198 -4.68 -22.84 -21.50
C LEU A 198 -4.89 -21.33 -21.28
N VAL A 199 -5.49 -20.64 -22.25
CA VAL A 199 -5.81 -19.20 -22.14
C VAL A 199 -6.81 -18.97 -21.02
N GLN A 200 -7.86 -19.78 -20.95
CA GLN A 200 -8.86 -19.71 -19.89
C GLN A 200 -8.25 -20.02 -18.52
N GLY A 201 -7.40 -21.05 -18.42
CA GLY A 201 -6.69 -21.41 -17.21
C GLY A 201 -5.74 -20.30 -16.74
N ASN A 202 -4.99 -19.68 -17.66
CA ASN A 202 -4.11 -18.55 -17.36
C ASN A 202 -4.89 -17.32 -16.89
N GLN A 203 -6.01 -17.00 -17.55
CA GLN A 203 -6.85 -15.88 -17.14
C GLN A 203 -7.41 -16.10 -15.73
N GLN A 204 -7.96 -17.28 -15.46
CA GLN A 204 -8.47 -17.62 -14.13
C GLN A 204 -7.36 -17.60 -13.07
N SER A 205 -6.15 -18.08 -13.41
CA SER A 205 -4.99 -18.01 -12.52
C SER A 205 -4.62 -16.55 -12.20
N GLN A 206 -4.59 -15.66 -13.20
CA GLN A 206 -4.31 -14.23 -13.00
C GLN A 206 -5.37 -13.55 -12.13
N GLU A 207 -6.66 -13.82 -12.37
CA GLU A 207 -7.76 -13.28 -11.56
C GLU A 207 -7.66 -13.76 -10.10
N ASN A 208 -7.34 -15.04 -9.88
CA ASN A 208 -7.14 -15.57 -8.54
C ASN A 208 -5.93 -14.94 -7.84
N GLN A 209 -4.82 -14.74 -8.56
CA GLN A 209 -3.63 -14.05 -8.01
C GLN A 209 -3.94 -12.59 -7.67
N ALA A 210 -4.64 -11.87 -8.54
CA ALA A 210 -5.05 -10.50 -8.29
C ALA A 210 -5.94 -10.40 -7.05
N ALA A 211 -6.93 -11.29 -6.92
CA ALA A 211 -7.80 -11.33 -5.75
C ALA A 211 -7.08 -11.72 -4.46
N GLN A 212 -6.07 -12.59 -4.52
CA GLN A 212 -5.23 -12.92 -3.36
C GLN A 212 -4.39 -11.72 -2.93
N ASN A 213 -3.72 -11.07 -3.89
CA ASN A 213 -2.92 -9.88 -3.64
C ASN A 213 -3.76 -8.75 -3.03
N GLU A 214 -4.98 -8.53 -3.54
CA GLU A 214 -5.90 -7.53 -3.00
C GLU A 214 -6.28 -7.81 -1.54
N ARG A 215 -6.53 -9.08 -1.19
CA ARG A 215 -6.83 -9.48 0.19
C ARG A 215 -5.63 -9.29 1.11
N GLU A 216 -4.43 -9.64 0.65
CA GLU A 216 -3.19 -9.46 1.42
C GLU A 216 -2.90 -7.98 1.66
N ILE A 217 -3.05 -7.13 0.63
CA ILE A 217 -2.88 -5.68 0.75
C ILE A 217 -3.92 -5.10 1.71
N THR A 218 -5.18 -5.52 1.60
CA THR A 218 -6.25 -5.06 2.48
C THR A 218 -5.99 -5.46 3.93
N ALA A 219 -5.60 -6.71 4.17
CA ALA A 219 -5.28 -7.21 5.51
C ALA A 219 -4.05 -6.51 6.11
N TRP A 220 -3.01 -6.28 5.31
CA TRP A 220 -1.85 -5.48 5.70
C TRP A 220 -2.25 -4.05 6.06
N PHE A 221 -3.06 -3.40 5.21
CA PHE A 221 -3.52 -2.03 5.43
C PHE A 221 -4.33 -1.90 6.71
N ASP A 222 -5.28 -2.81 6.94
CA ASP A 222 -6.08 -2.85 8.15
C ASP A 222 -5.21 -3.08 9.40
N GLY A 223 -4.20 -3.94 9.31
CA GLY A 223 -3.21 -4.15 10.37
C GLY A 223 -2.43 -2.87 10.70
N LYS A 224 -2.03 -2.10 9.69
CA LYS A 224 -1.36 -0.81 9.89
C LYS A 224 -2.26 0.25 10.50
N VAL A 225 -3.51 0.34 10.04
CA VAL A 225 -4.50 1.25 10.63
C VAL A 225 -4.77 0.90 12.10
N ALA A 226 -4.92 -0.37 12.44
CA ALA A 226 -5.06 -0.81 13.83
C ALA A 226 -3.82 -0.47 14.68
N GLY A 227 -2.62 -0.55 14.09
CA GLY A 227 -1.35 -0.21 14.73
C GLY A 227 -1.17 1.28 15.06
N LEU A 228 -1.94 2.19 14.44
CA LEU A 228 -1.87 3.62 14.75
C LEU A 228 -2.39 3.96 16.17
N GLY A 229 -3.23 3.10 16.75
CA GLY A 229 -3.73 3.23 18.12
C GLY A 229 -5.15 3.79 18.24
N LYS A 230 -5.75 3.63 19.43
CA LYS A 230 -7.17 3.96 19.72
C LYS A 230 -7.52 5.43 19.51
N GLN A 231 -6.54 6.32 19.57
CA GLN A 231 -6.74 7.74 19.33
C GLN A 231 -7.21 8.06 17.90
N TYR A 232 -6.93 7.19 16.92
CA TYR A 232 -7.39 7.34 15.54
C TYR A 232 -8.65 6.53 15.22
N GLU A 233 -9.19 5.77 16.17
CA GLU A 233 -10.40 4.95 15.98
C GLU A 233 -11.61 5.82 15.62
N LYS A 234 -11.71 7.02 16.20
CA LYS A 234 -12.77 7.98 15.87
C LYS A 234 -12.72 8.44 14.41
N THR A 235 -11.50 8.57 13.86
CA THR A 235 -11.24 9.19 12.56
C THR A 235 -11.15 8.18 11.43
N LEU A 236 -10.58 7.00 11.70
CA LEU A 236 -10.41 5.91 10.74
C LEU A 236 -11.43 4.78 10.92
N GLY A 237 -12.21 4.79 12.00
CA GLY A 237 -13.16 3.72 12.33
C GLY A 237 -12.48 2.49 12.91
N GLU A 238 -13.27 1.65 13.57
CA GLU A 238 -12.84 0.33 14.05
C GLU A 238 -13.13 -0.75 12.99
N GLY A 239 -12.29 -1.78 12.94
CA GLY A 239 -12.50 -2.94 12.06
C GLY A 239 -11.82 -2.86 10.70
N SER A 240 -12.18 -3.82 9.84
CA SER A 240 -11.64 -3.99 8.50
C SER A 240 -12.18 -2.96 7.50
N HIS A 241 -11.42 -2.68 6.44
CA HIS A 241 -11.82 -1.73 5.39
C HIS A 241 -13.20 -2.08 4.79
N GLY A 242 -13.45 -3.36 4.51
CA GLY A 242 -14.73 -3.84 3.94
C GLY A 242 -15.92 -3.84 4.92
N SER A 243 -15.68 -3.72 6.23
CA SER A 243 -16.76 -3.63 7.23
C SER A 243 -17.24 -2.20 7.50
N LEU A 244 -16.50 -1.20 7.01
CA LEU A 244 -16.89 0.20 7.17
C LEU A 244 -17.97 0.57 6.15
N ASN A 245 -18.84 1.50 6.55
CA ASN A 245 -19.84 2.04 5.63
C ASN A 245 -19.14 2.90 4.57
N GLN A 246 -19.34 2.59 3.29
CA GLN A 246 -18.73 3.30 2.15
C GLN A 246 -19.04 4.81 2.15
N GLY A 247 -20.17 5.24 2.71
CA GLY A 247 -20.51 6.67 2.83
C GLY A 247 -19.98 7.36 4.09
N SER A 248 -19.22 6.67 4.93
CA SER A 248 -18.71 7.22 6.19
C SER A 248 -17.43 8.03 5.98
N SER A 249 -17.22 9.05 6.82
CA SER A 249 -15.97 9.83 6.77
C SER A 249 -14.74 8.99 7.10
N GLN A 250 -14.91 7.92 7.89
CA GLN A 250 -13.86 6.97 8.22
C GLN A 250 -13.39 6.19 6.98
N HIS A 251 -14.34 5.69 6.18
CA HIS A 251 -14.04 4.99 4.94
C HIS A 251 -13.35 5.92 3.94
N ALA A 252 -13.89 7.14 3.74
CA ALA A 252 -13.31 8.14 2.86
C ALA A 252 -11.85 8.48 3.24
N LYS A 253 -11.54 8.61 4.54
CA LYS A 253 -10.15 8.84 4.99
C LYS A 253 -9.24 7.64 4.74
N ARG A 254 -9.74 6.40 4.88
CA ARG A 254 -8.96 5.21 4.55
C ARG A 254 -8.70 5.11 3.06
N GLU A 255 -9.70 5.41 2.22
CA GLU A 255 -9.53 5.51 0.76
C GLU A 255 -8.51 6.59 0.40
N GLU A 256 -8.59 7.78 1.00
CA GLU A 256 -7.64 8.88 0.75
C GLU A 256 -6.20 8.49 1.08
N ILE A 257 -5.97 7.72 2.17
CA ILE A 257 -4.65 7.16 2.50
C ILE A 257 -4.20 6.15 1.43
N ALA A 258 -5.08 5.23 1.01
CA ALA A 258 -4.77 4.22 0.00
C ALA A 258 -4.46 4.86 -1.37
N ASP A 259 -5.21 5.89 -1.76
CA ASP A 259 -4.99 6.69 -2.95
C ASP A 259 -3.63 7.40 -2.88
N HIS A 260 -3.28 7.97 -1.73
CA HIS A 260 -1.98 8.62 -1.54
C HIS A 260 -0.82 7.62 -1.63
N ILE A 261 -0.97 6.41 -1.11
CA ILE A 261 0.04 5.33 -1.25
C ILE A 261 0.23 5.00 -2.74
N SER A 262 -0.88 4.81 -3.46
CA SER A 262 -0.87 4.50 -4.90
C SER A 262 -0.22 5.63 -5.71
N LEU A 263 -0.54 6.88 -5.38
CA LEU A 263 0.05 8.06 -6.00
C LEU A 263 1.56 8.15 -5.76
N LEU A 264 2.01 7.91 -4.52
CA LEU A 264 3.43 7.93 -4.19
C LEU A 264 4.18 6.80 -4.92
N ALA A 265 3.66 5.58 -4.89
CA ALA A 265 4.23 4.42 -5.59
C ALA A 265 4.37 4.69 -7.10
N ALA A 266 3.30 5.20 -7.74
CA ALA A 266 3.31 5.59 -9.14
C ALA A 266 4.29 6.73 -9.42
N GLY A 267 4.42 7.69 -8.49
CA GLY A 267 5.40 8.76 -8.55
C GLY A 267 6.83 8.23 -8.62
N TYR A 268 7.21 7.32 -7.71
CA TYR A 268 8.54 6.69 -7.73
C TYR A 268 8.79 5.92 -9.03
N ALA A 269 7.82 5.08 -9.45
CA ALA A 269 7.91 4.31 -10.69
C ALA A 269 8.08 5.22 -11.93
N SER A 270 7.33 6.32 -12.00
CA SER A 270 7.42 7.27 -13.11
C SER A 270 8.77 8.00 -13.20
N THR A 271 9.48 8.13 -12.07
CA THR A 271 10.82 8.72 -12.02
C THR A 271 11.94 7.70 -12.27
N GLY A 272 11.59 6.43 -12.54
CA GLY A 272 12.56 5.34 -12.68
C GLY A 272 13.29 5.01 -11.38
N ARG A 273 12.73 5.41 -10.24
CA ARG A 273 13.28 5.10 -8.91
C ARG A 273 12.58 3.88 -8.35
N GLU A 274 13.32 3.09 -7.59
CA GLU A 274 12.74 1.99 -6.83
C GLU A 274 11.74 2.54 -5.82
N SER A 275 10.54 1.95 -5.80
CA SER A 275 9.50 2.36 -4.86
C SER A 275 9.92 1.98 -3.43
N PRO A 276 9.82 2.89 -2.45
CA PRO A 276 9.96 2.54 -1.05
C PRO A 276 9.00 1.43 -0.64
N SER A 277 9.30 0.76 0.47
CA SER A 277 8.40 -0.24 1.05
C SER A 277 7.03 0.36 1.37
N LEU A 278 5.99 -0.48 1.27
CA LEU A 278 4.61 -0.07 1.55
C LEU A 278 4.45 0.57 2.93
N ASP A 279 5.22 0.13 3.92
CA ASP A 279 5.25 0.70 5.27
C ASP A 279 5.69 2.18 5.28
N VAL A 280 6.73 2.52 4.51
CA VAL A 280 7.22 3.90 4.41
C VAL A 280 6.22 4.77 3.66
N LEU A 281 5.62 4.22 2.59
CA LEU A 281 4.57 4.93 1.84
C LEU A 281 3.34 5.18 2.71
N PHE A 282 2.93 4.21 3.53
CA PHE A 282 1.84 4.36 4.49
C PHE A 282 2.14 5.43 5.54
N ASP A 283 3.33 5.43 6.11
CA ASP A 283 3.74 6.46 7.08
C ASP A 283 3.75 7.87 6.49
N GLN A 284 4.11 8.00 5.20
CA GLN A 284 4.06 9.28 4.49
C GLN A 284 2.62 9.71 4.19
N ALA A 285 1.81 8.79 3.65
CA ALA A 285 0.41 9.02 3.33
C ALA A 285 -0.42 9.39 4.57
N THR A 286 -0.25 8.66 5.67
CA THR A 286 -0.96 8.93 6.93
C THR A 286 -0.59 10.29 7.52
N LYS A 287 0.69 10.70 7.50
CA LYS A 287 1.10 12.03 7.97
C LYS A 287 0.48 13.16 7.15
N PHE A 288 0.29 12.94 5.86
CA PHE A 288 -0.32 13.92 4.97
C PHE A 288 -1.83 14.02 5.19
N VAL A 289 -2.54 12.89 5.15
CA VAL A 289 -4.01 12.84 5.25
C VAL A 289 -4.51 13.14 6.67
N LEU A 290 -3.77 12.70 7.70
CA LEU A 290 -4.15 12.84 9.11
C LEU A 290 -3.36 13.94 9.82
N GLN A 291 -2.83 14.93 9.09
CA GLN A 291 -1.99 15.98 9.67
C GLN A 291 -2.70 16.68 10.85
N ASP A 292 -3.96 17.02 10.67
CA ASP A 292 -4.76 17.73 11.68
C ASP A 292 -5.05 16.83 12.89
N GLU A 293 -5.44 15.58 12.67
CA GLU A 293 -5.66 14.60 13.74
C GLU A 293 -4.39 14.32 14.55
N MET A 294 -3.25 14.17 13.87
CA MET A 294 -1.96 13.94 14.52
C MET A 294 -1.58 15.13 15.40
N SER A 295 -1.84 16.35 14.96
CA SER A 295 -1.60 17.54 15.78
C SER A 295 -2.52 17.57 17.01
N GLY A 296 -3.81 17.30 16.83
CA GLY A 296 -4.78 17.25 17.93
C GLY A 296 -4.46 16.17 18.98
N VAL A 297 -3.98 14.99 18.55
CA VAL A 297 -3.52 13.93 19.46
C VAL A 297 -2.30 14.40 20.25
N LYS A 298 -1.29 14.98 19.58
CA LYS A 298 -0.08 15.48 20.26
C LYS A 298 -0.39 16.59 21.25
N GLU A 299 -1.28 17.51 20.89
CA GLU A 299 -1.73 18.58 21.78
C GLU A 299 -2.47 18.05 23.00
N LYS A 300 -3.32 17.03 22.82
CA LYS A 300 -4.02 16.37 23.92
C LYS A 300 -3.06 15.65 24.85
N GLU A 301 -2.11 14.88 24.30
CA GLU A 301 -1.07 14.21 25.10
C GLU A 301 -0.21 15.21 25.88
N LEU A 302 0.20 16.30 25.25
CA LEU A 302 0.95 17.37 25.90
C LEU A 302 0.13 18.01 27.02
N SER A 303 -1.14 18.29 26.77
CA SER A 303 -2.06 18.86 27.75
C SER A 303 -2.27 17.93 28.95
N ASP A 304 -2.44 16.62 28.70
CA ASP A 304 -2.58 15.62 29.75
C ASP A 304 -1.28 15.47 30.57
N ARG A 305 -0.11 15.49 29.91
CA ARG A 305 1.19 15.52 30.60
C ARG A 305 1.35 16.77 31.47
N LEU A 306 1.02 17.95 30.96
CA LEU A 306 1.08 19.20 31.73
C LEU A 306 0.11 19.18 32.90
N ARG A 307 -1.10 18.65 32.71
CA ARG A 307 -2.09 18.49 33.78
C ARG A 307 -1.62 17.51 34.86
N ASN A 308 -1.01 16.40 34.47
CA ASN A 308 -0.43 15.44 35.40
C ASN A 308 0.76 16.04 36.16
N ARG A 309 1.62 16.80 35.49
CA ARG A 309 2.72 17.56 36.13
C ARG A 309 2.20 18.64 37.08
N ALA A 310 1.10 19.32 36.74
CA ALA A 310 0.47 20.31 37.62
C ALA A 310 -0.13 19.66 38.89
N LYS A 311 -0.62 18.42 38.80
CA LYS A 311 -1.10 17.64 39.95
C LYS A 311 0.04 17.09 40.81
N GLN A 312 1.20 16.84 40.22
CA GLN A 312 2.40 16.53 40.99
C GLN A 312 2.75 17.78 41.80
N HIS A 313 2.27 17.82 43.05
CA HIS A 313 2.69 18.79 44.04
C HIS A 313 4.21 18.72 44.08
N VAL A 314 4.88 19.69 43.45
CA VAL A 314 6.30 19.92 43.66
C VAL A 314 6.39 20.38 45.09
N ALA A 315 6.46 19.42 46.02
CA ALA A 315 6.86 19.66 47.38
C ALA A 315 8.27 20.22 47.27
N ARG A 316 8.35 21.56 47.16
CA ARG A 316 9.60 22.29 47.23
C ARG A 316 10.22 21.91 48.57
N THR A 317 11.17 20.99 48.53
CA THR A 317 12.07 20.64 49.64
C THR A 317 12.85 21.91 49.98
N GLY A 318 12.26 22.77 50.80
CA GLY A 318 12.83 24.06 51.17
C GLY A 318 11.85 25.23 51.29
N SER A 319 10.56 25.09 50.96
CA SER A 319 9.60 26.10 51.40
C SER A 319 9.40 25.94 52.91
N THR A 320 10.26 26.62 53.67
CA THR A 320 9.99 27.12 55.01
C THR A 320 8.50 27.41 55.12
N LYS A 321 7.85 26.82 56.14
CA LYS A 321 6.53 27.22 56.60
C LYS A 321 6.54 28.73 56.82
N VAL A 322 6.28 29.52 55.79
CA VAL A 322 5.74 30.85 55.96
C VAL A 322 4.35 30.54 56.47
N GLY A 323 4.18 30.66 57.80
CA GLY A 323 2.87 30.58 58.42
C GLY A 323 1.93 31.40 57.57
N THR A 324 0.74 30.86 57.31
CA THR A 324 -0.39 31.60 56.79
C THR A 324 -0.40 32.97 57.44
N LEU A 325 0.16 33.96 56.75
CA LEU A 325 -0.26 35.34 56.88
C LEU A 325 -1.72 35.22 56.46
N GLU A 326 -2.59 35.12 57.47
CA GLU A 326 -3.93 35.66 57.38
C GLU A 326 -3.80 36.89 56.49
N THR A 327 -4.46 36.83 55.34
CA THR A 327 -4.56 37.96 54.43
C THR A 327 -4.75 39.20 55.28
N ALA A 328 -3.90 40.22 55.09
CA ALA A 328 -3.95 41.43 55.90
C ALA A 328 -5.40 41.96 56.00
N GLU A 329 -6.20 41.76 54.96
CA GLU A 329 -7.64 42.05 54.91
C GLU A 329 -8.51 41.31 55.94
N ALA A 330 -8.22 40.05 56.30
CA ALA A 330 -8.96 39.32 57.33
C ALA A 330 -8.59 39.81 58.75
N SER A 331 -7.30 40.08 58.98
CA SER A 331 -6.82 40.64 60.25
C SER A 331 -7.25 42.11 60.46
N GLU A 332 -7.34 42.88 59.37
CA GLU A 332 -7.77 44.28 59.40
C GLU A 332 -9.28 44.39 59.66
N LYS A 333 -10.08 43.46 59.12
CA LYS A 333 -11.52 43.38 59.40
C LYS A 333 -11.80 43.00 60.86
N GLU A 334 -11.04 42.07 61.45
CA GLU A 334 -11.15 41.77 62.89
C GLU A 334 -10.70 42.93 63.79
N LEU A 335 -9.70 43.71 63.36
CA LEU A 335 -9.24 44.90 64.08
C LEU A 335 -10.29 46.02 64.04
N ILE A 336 -10.92 46.24 62.88
CA ILE A 336 -12.00 47.22 62.73
C ILE A 336 -13.20 46.83 63.62
N ASP A 337 -13.62 45.56 63.61
CA ASP A 337 -14.73 45.08 64.45
C ASP A 337 -14.43 45.20 65.97
N LYS A 338 -13.17 45.01 66.39
CA LYS A 338 -12.77 45.20 67.79
C LYS A 338 -12.77 46.67 68.21
N ILE A 339 -12.34 47.58 67.34
CA ILE A 339 -12.38 49.03 67.60
C ILE A 339 -13.84 49.50 67.70
N ASP A 340 -14.70 49.04 66.79
CA ASP A 340 -16.11 49.45 66.78
C ASP A 340 -16.85 48.97 68.05
N GLN A 341 -16.55 47.76 68.52
CA GLN A 341 -17.07 47.26 69.80
C GLN A 341 -16.57 48.05 71.02
N GLN A 342 -15.31 48.50 71.05
CA GLN A 342 -14.79 49.26 72.20
C GLN A 342 -15.37 50.68 72.28
N PHE A 343 -15.57 51.34 71.15
CA PHE A 343 -15.92 52.76 71.14
C PHE A 343 -17.41 53.05 70.98
N PHE A 344 -18.19 52.14 70.39
CA PHE A 344 -19.60 52.43 70.07
C PHE A 344 -20.63 51.59 70.85
N LYS A 345 -20.24 50.54 71.58
CA LYS A 345 -21.20 49.75 72.39
C LYS A 345 -21.44 50.27 73.82
N ASN A 346 -20.70 51.27 74.28
CA ASN A 346 -20.85 51.86 75.62
C ASN A 346 -21.43 53.28 75.62
N ARG A 347 -22.25 53.61 74.63
CA ARG A 347 -22.98 54.89 74.56
C ARG A 347 -24.47 54.65 74.48
#